data_AF-G0U545-F1
#
_entry.id   AF-G0U545-F1
#
_cell.length_a   1.000
_cell.length_b   1.000
_cell.length_c   1.000
_cell.angle_alpha   90.00
_cell.angle_beta   90.00
_cell.angle_gamma   90.00
#
_symmetry.space_group_name_H-M   'P 1'
#
loop_
_entity.id
_entity.type
_entity.pdbx_description
1 polymer ?
#
loop_
_entity_poly.entity_id
_entity_poly.type
_entity_poly.pdbx_seq_one_letter_code
_entity_poly.pdbx_strand_id
1 'polypeptide(L)'
;DHFCHFTFLHWMIDILMLTGKFFIIIVSCIMAFFLCREESVAPGVESGWGPIIVVGLMSFLTSSVFFSLYESCSVTLLVCYCHDRSVNESLGVYYVPVELEHQLGDYSQMKKLQEQRLLQKKSHQE
;
A
#
# COMPACT_ATOMS: atom_id res chain seq x y z
N ASP A 1 -17.22 15.30 -11.93
CA ASP A 1 -16.81 14.63 -10.67
C ASP A 1 -15.85 13.46 -10.85
N HIS A 2 -16.11 12.50 -11.75
CA HIS A 2 -15.21 11.33 -11.97
C HIS A 2 -13.73 11.67 -12.28
N PHE A 3 -13.47 12.75 -13.03
CA PHE A 3 -12.11 13.17 -13.35
C PHE A 3 -11.33 13.67 -12.12
N CYS A 4 -12.00 14.36 -11.18
CA CYS A 4 -11.36 14.86 -9.95
C CYS A 4 -10.93 13.70 -9.04
N HIS A 5 -11.77 12.67 -8.94
CA HIS A 5 -11.47 11.48 -8.14
C HIS A 5 -10.27 10.70 -8.72
N PHE A 6 -10.21 10.58 -10.06
CA PHE A 6 -9.09 9.95 -10.75
C PHE A 6 -7.77 10.71 -10.55
N THR A 7 -7.77 12.03 -10.70
CA THR A 7 -6.59 12.86 -10.45
C THR A 7 -6.12 12.77 -8.99
N PHE A 8 -7.05 12.73 -8.04
CA PHE A 8 -6.72 12.58 -6.62
C PHE A 8 -6.08 11.22 -6.31
N LEU A 9 -6.59 10.14 -6.90
CA LEU A 9 -6.02 8.80 -6.76
C LEU A 9 -4.57 8.77 -7.27
N HIS A 10 -4.32 9.32 -8.46
CA HIS A 10 -2.97 9.44 -9.00
C HIS A 10 -2.04 10.24 -8.09
N TRP A 11 -2.49 11.41 -7.62
CA TRP A 11 -1.69 12.25 -6.74
C TRP A 11 -1.33 11.57 -5.42
N MET A 12 -2.25 10.82 -4.83
CA MET A 12 -1.99 10.07 -3.60
C MET A 12 -0.97 8.95 -3.81
N ILE A 13 -1.07 8.23 -4.94
CA ILE A 13 -0.10 7.20 -5.35
C ILE A 13 1.29 7.82 -5.51
N ASP A 14 1.39 8.95 -6.22
CA ASP A 14 2.66 9.62 -6.49
C ASP A 14 3.39 10.03 -5.20
N ILE A 15 2.65 10.59 -4.23
CA ILE A 15 3.22 10.95 -2.93
C ILE A 15 3.72 9.71 -2.19
N LEU A 16 2.93 8.64 -2.15
CA LEU A 16 3.31 7.40 -1.47
C LEU A 16 4.58 6.80 -2.12
N MET A 17 4.67 6.80 -3.44
CA MET A 17 5.85 6.31 -4.17
C MET A 17 7.08 7.18 -3.88
N LEU A 18 6.92 8.50 -3.87
CA LEU A 18 8.00 9.44 -3.57
C LEU A 18 8.54 9.20 -2.15
N THR A 19 7.65 9.12 -1.16
CA THR A 19 8.03 8.85 0.23
C THR A 19 8.71 7.50 0.36
N GLY A 20 8.20 6.46 -0.31
CA GLY A 20 8.80 5.13 -0.32
C GLY A 20 10.21 5.11 -0.89
N LYS A 21 10.45 5.79 -2.02
CA LYS A 21 11.79 5.90 -2.64
C LYS A 21 12.80 6.51 -1.68
N PHE A 22 12.49 7.66 -1.09
CA PHE A 22 13.38 8.31 -0.12
C PHE A 22 13.63 7.44 1.11
N PHE A 23 12.59 6.78 1.62
CA PHE A 23 12.72 5.91 2.78
C PHE A 23 13.70 4.75 2.53
N ILE A 24 13.56 4.04 1.41
CA ILE A 24 14.45 2.91 1.07
C ILE A 24 15.91 3.38 0.91
N ILE A 25 16.14 4.50 0.23
CA ILE A 25 17.50 5.02 0.02
C ILE A 25 18.13 5.43 1.38
N ILE A 26 17.40 6.19 2.21
CA ILE A 26 17.89 6.67 3.51
C ILE A 26 18.23 5.49 4.42
N VAL A 27 17.30 4.54 4.58
CA VAL A 27 17.51 3.36 5.43
C VAL A 27 18.69 2.53 4.92
N SER A 28 18.81 2.32 3.62
CA SER A 28 19.92 1.57 3.03
C SER A 28 21.27 2.22 3.33
N CYS A 29 21.38 3.54 3.17
CA CYS A 29 22.60 4.29 3.47
C CYS A 29 22.94 4.27 4.97
N ILE A 30 21.94 4.41 5.85
CA ILE A 30 22.13 4.30 7.30
C ILE A 30 22.63 2.91 7.68
N MET A 31 22.01 1.86 7.16
CA MET A 31 22.42 0.48 7.40
C MET A 31 23.85 0.23 6.91
N ALA A 32 24.21 0.72 5.73
CA ALA A 32 25.58 0.63 5.20
C ALA A 32 26.58 1.37 6.08
N PHE A 33 26.22 2.55 6.60
CA PHE A 33 27.07 3.30 7.54
C PHE A 33 27.31 2.53 8.84
N PHE A 34 26.26 1.94 9.42
CA PHE A 34 26.41 1.10 10.63
C PHE A 34 27.28 -0.13 10.36
N LEU A 35 27.09 -0.81 9.24
CA LEU A 35 27.92 -1.96 8.85
C LEU A 35 29.40 -1.59 8.70
N CYS A 36 29.71 -0.43 8.12
CA CYS A 36 31.09 0.02 7.95
C CYS A 36 31.77 0.42 9.27
N ARG A 37 31.01 0.73 10.33
CA ARG A 37 31.54 1.05 11.66
C ARG A 37 31.75 -0.17 12.54
N GLU A 38 31.17 -1.29 12.15
CA GLU A 38 31.25 -2.54 12.88
C GLU A 38 32.57 -3.24 12.52
N GLU A 39 33.55 -3.19 13.44
CA GLU A 39 34.90 -3.70 13.24
C GLU A 39 34.93 -5.22 12.98
N SER A 40 33.92 -5.94 13.47
CA SER A 40 33.74 -7.37 13.20
C SER A 40 33.36 -7.67 11.75
N VAL A 41 32.74 -6.72 11.04
CA VAL A 41 32.28 -6.88 9.65
C VAL A 41 33.30 -6.28 8.66
N ALA A 42 33.95 -5.18 9.03
CA ALA A 42 34.91 -4.47 8.17
C ALA A 42 36.22 -4.11 8.93
N PRO A 43 37.07 -5.10 9.26
CA PRO A 43 38.31 -4.85 9.99
C PRO A 43 39.30 -4.03 9.13
N GLY A 44 39.83 -2.94 9.70
CA GLY A 44 40.86 -2.11 9.06
C GLY A 44 40.36 -1.11 8.00
N VAL A 45 39.06 -0.83 7.92
CA VAL A 45 38.50 0.21 7.03
C VAL A 45 38.57 1.58 7.70
N GLU A 46 39.52 2.43 7.27
CA GLU A 46 39.57 3.83 7.71
C GLU A 46 38.59 4.75 6.94
N SER A 47 38.12 4.32 5.75
CA SER A 47 37.19 5.10 4.92
C SER A 47 36.05 4.24 4.38
N GLY A 48 34.87 4.35 4.99
CA GLY A 48 33.64 3.64 4.60
C GLY A 48 32.84 4.27 3.45
N TRP A 49 33.35 5.35 2.83
CA TRP A 49 32.62 6.13 1.83
C TRP A 49 32.33 5.36 0.54
N GLY A 50 33.27 4.52 0.08
CA GLY A 50 33.11 3.71 -1.13
C GLY A 50 31.90 2.77 -1.05
N PRO A 51 31.82 1.89 -0.05
CA PRO A 51 30.66 1.02 0.18
C PRO A 51 29.34 1.78 0.30
N ILE A 52 29.32 2.91 1.01
CA ILE A 52 28.11 3.73 1.18
C ILE A 52 27.62 4.29 -0.17
N ILE A 53 28.52 4.80 -1.02
CA ILE A 53 28.16 5.32 -2.34
C ILE A 53 27.61 4.20 -3.23
N VAL A 54 28.25 3.02 -3.22
CA VAL A 54 27.79 1.86 -4.00
C VAL A 54 26.41 1.40 -3.55
N VAL A 55 26.19 1.28 -2.24
CA VAL A 55 24.87 0.92 -1.68
C VAL A 55 23.83 1.98 -2.04
N GLY A 56 24.15 3.26 -1.90
CA GLY A 56 23.25 4.36 -2.28
C GLY A 56 22.83 4.30 -3.74
N LEU A 57 23.78 4.05 -4.65
CA LEU A 57 23.50 3.90 -6.08
C LEU A 57 22.63 2.68 -6.37
N MET A 58 22.94 1.53 -5.79
CA MET A 58 22.16 0.30 -5.99
C MET A 58 20.75 0.41 -5.43
N SER A 59 20.59 1.02 -4.25
CA SER A 59 19.28 1.27 -3.64
C SER A 59 18.47 2.29 -4.44
N PHE A 60 19.10 3.30 -5.03
CA PHE A 60 18.43 4.23 -5.94
C PHE A 60 17.89 3.53 -7.20
N LEU A 61 18.69 2.67 -7.83
CA LEU A 61 18.26 1.91 -9.01
C LEU A 61 17.13 0.94 -8.66
N THR A 62 17.30 0.17 -7.60
CA THR A 62 16.32 -0.83 -7.15
C THR A 62 14.99 -0.18 -6.77
N SER A 63 15.02 0.88 -5.96
CA SER A 63 13.81 1.62 -5.60
C SER A 63 13.14 2.25 -6.83
N SER A 64 13.91 2.80 -7.76
CA SER A 64 13.35 3.39 -8.99
C SER A 64 12.56 2.37 -9.79
N VAL A 65 13.11 1.18 -10.04
CA VAL A 65 12.43 0.12 -10.79
C VAL A 65 11.21 -0.41 -10.02
N PHE A 66 11.37 -0.70 -8.73
CA PHE A 66 10.31 -1.28 -7.91
C PHE A 66 9.09 -0.36 -7.80
N PHE A 67 9.30 0.91 -7.46
CA PHE A 67 8.20 1.86 -7.29
C PHE A 67 7.54 2.23 -8.62
N SER A 68 8.24 2.20 -9.75
CA SER A 68 7.61 2.38 -11.07
C SER A 68 6.68 1.22 -11.45
N LEU A 69 7.04 -0.02 -11.11
CA LEU A 69 6.14 -1.16 -11.28
C LEU A 69 4.94 -1.05 -10.35
N TYR A 70 5.18 -0.66 -9.10
CA TYR A 70 4.11 -0.50 -8.12
C TYR A 70 3.09 0.56 -8.56
N GLU A 71 3.54 1.73 -9.01
CA GLU A 71 2.69 2.81 -9.53
C GLU A 71 1.73 2.30 -10.62
N SER A 72 2.26 1.65 -11.64
CA SER A 72 1.47 1.12 -12.76
C SER A 72 0.45 0.07 -12.30
N CYS A 73 0.86 -0.83 -11.41
CA CYS A 73 -0.02 -1.88 -10.88
C CYS A 73 -1.15 -1.30 -10.02
N SER A 74 -0.82 -0.39 -9.12
CA SER A 74 -1.80 0.21 -8.20
C SER A 74 -2.82 1.08 -8.93
N VAL A 75 -2.41 1.86 -9.93
CA VAL A 75 -3.35 2.60 -10.79
C VAL A 75 -4.31 1.65 -11.48
N THR A 76 -3.81 0.56 -12.06
CA THR A 76 -4.65 -0.43 -12.75
C THR A 76 -5.66 -1.06 -11.79
N LEU A 77 -5.24 -1.49 -10.60
CA LEU A 77 -6.12 -2.07 -9.59
C LEU A 77 -7.21 -1.10 -9.15
N LEU A 78 -6.85 0.17 -8.91
CA LEU A 78 -7.80 1.20 -8.49
C LEU A 78 -8.79 1.55 -9.61
N VAL A 79 -8.34 1.61 -10.86
CA VAL A 79 -9.22 1.82 -12.02
C VAL A 79 -10.18 0.65 -12.17
N CYS A 80 -9.70 -0.60 -12.10
CA CYS A 80 -10.55 -1.78 -12.14
C CYS A 80 -11.59 -1.77 -11.02
N TYR A 81 -11.18 -1.41 -9.80
CA TYR A 81 -12.09 -1.27 -8.66
C TYR A 81 -13.15 -0.18 -8.89
N CYS A 82 -12.75 1.00 -9.34
CA CYS A 82 -13.68 2.09 -9.63
C CYS A 82 -14.64 1.72 -10.76
N HIS A 83 -14.16 1.02 -11.79
CA HIS A 83 -14.97 0.55 -12.91
C HIS A 83 -15.99 -0.50 -12.46
N ASP A 84 -15.55 -1.54 -11.74
CA ASP A 84 -16.44 -2.57 -11.18
C ASP A 84 -17.52 -1.93 -10.31
N ARG A 85 -17.13 -0.97 -9.47
CA ARG A 85 -18.09 -0.23 -8.65
C ARG A 85 -19.11 0.52 -9.51
N SER A 86 -18.68 1.24 -10.54
CA SER A 86 -19.58 2.03 -11.38
C SER A 86 -20.60 1.20 -12.16
N VAL A 87 -20.20 0.00 -12.62
CA VAL A 87 -21.07 -0.88 -13.40
C VAL A 87 -22.04 -1.63 -12.49
N ASN A 88 -21.55 -2.11 -11.35
CA ASN A 88 -22.29 -3.01 -10.48
C ASN A 88 -23.06 -2.32 -9.35
N GLU A 89 -22.91 -1.01 -9.18
CA GLU A 89 -23.66 -0.23 -8.17
C GLU A 89 -25.17 -0.39 -8.31
N SER A 90 -25.68 -0.47 -9.55
CA SER A 90 -27.10 -0.65 -9.82
C SER A 90 -27.62 -2.07 -9.60
N LEU A 91 -26.74 -3.08 -9.72
CA LEU A 91 -27.09 -4.50 -9.59
C LEU A 91 -26.85 -5.04 -8.17
N GLY A 92 -26.02 -4.36 -7.37
CA GLY A 92 -25.65 -4.80 -6.02
C GLY A 92 -24.78 -6.05 -5.96
N VAL A 93 -24.24 -6.49 -7.11
CA VAL A 93 -23.41 -7.70 -7.26
C VAL A 93 -22.03 -7.27 -7.74
N TYR A 94 -21.07 -7.16 -6.82
CA TYR A 94 -19.67 -6.81 -7.13
C TYR A 94 -18.85 -8.07 -7.42
N TYR A 95 -17.87 -7.96 -8.31
CA TYR A 95 -17.00 -9.10 -8.61
C TYR A 95 -15.99 -9.29 -7.48
N VAL A 96 -16.11 -10.39 -6.73
CA VAL A 96 -15.23 -10.73 -5.60
C VAL A 96 -14.49 -12.02 -5.92
N PRO A 97 -13.15 -12.09 -5.74
CA PRO A 97 -12.43 -13.34 -5.89
C PRO A 97 -12.92 -14.37 -4.86
N VAL A 98 -12.98 -15.65 -5.24
CA VAL A 98 -13.59 -16.74 -4.47
C VAL A 98 -12.96 -16.88 -3.07
N GLU A 99 -11.68 -16.55 -2.96
CA GLU A 99 -10.93 -16.58 -1.71
C GLU A 99 -11.40 -15.52 -0.69
N LEU A 100 -11.93 -14.39 -1.17
CA LEU A 100 -12.45 -13.31 -0.32
C LEU A 100 -13.96 -13.40 -0.09
N GLU A 101 -14.68 -14.21 -0.88
CA GLU A 101 -16.13 -14.30 -0.81
C GLU A 101 -16.63 -14.75 0.56
N HIS A 102 -15.94 -15.73 1.18
CA HIS A 102 -16.28 -16.20 2.52
C HIS A 102 -16.11 -15.12 3.58
N GLN A 103 -15.02 -14.34 3.51
CA GLN A 103 -14.77 -13.27 4.48
C GLN A 103 -15.80 -12.15 4.34
N LEU A 104 -16.16 -11.77 3.11
CA LEU A 104 -17.18 -10.77 2.84
C LEU A 104 -18.58 -11.23 3.30
N GLY A 105 -18.87 -12.52 3.14
CA GLY A 105 -20.08 -13.16 3.67
C GLY A 105 -20.22 -12.94 5.17
N ASP A 106 -19.16 -13.22 5.95
CA ASP A 106 -19.17 -13.05 7.41
C ASP A 106 -19.41 -11.59 7.83
N TYR A 107 -18.74 -10.63 7.20
CA TYR A 107 -18.95 -9.19 7.47
C TYR A 107 -20.38 -8.73 7.16
N SER A 108 -20.97 -9.23 6.06
CA SER A 108 -22.36 -8.95 5.67
C SER A 108 -23.35 -9.43 6.73
N GLN A 109 -23.16 -10.64 7.27
CA GLN A 109 -24.02 -11.20 8.32
C GLN A 109 -23.89 -10.45 9.65
N MET A 110 -22.68 -10.02 10.02
CA MET A 110 -22.48 -9.22 11.24
C MET A 110 -23.25 -7.90 11.21
N LYS A 111 -23.28 -7.23 10.05
CA LYS A 111 -24.04 -5.98 9.89
C LYS A 111 -25.54 -6.20 10.06
N LYS A 112 -26.10 -7.24 9.45
CA LYS A 112 -27.52 -7.62 9.63
C LYS A 112 -27.84 -7.93 11.09
N LEU A 113 -26.94 -8.63 11.79
CA LEU A 113 -27.08 -8.95 13.21
C LEU A 113 -27.02 -7.69 14.10
N GLN A 114 -26.22 -6.69 13.74
CA GLN A 114 -26.19 -5.40 14.42
C GLN A 114 -27.50 -4.63 14.21
N GLU A 115 -28.02 -4.60 13.00
CA GLU A 115 -29.31 -3.96 12.69
C GLU A 115 -30.46 -4.60 13.48
N GLN A 116 -30.52 -5.93 13.54
CA GLN A 116 -31.51 -6.65 14.35
C GLN A 116 -31.40 -6.35 15.85
N ARG A 117 -30.17 -6.33 16.40
CA ARG A 117 -29.96 -5.96 17.82
C ARG A 117 -30.39 -4.53 18.13
N LEU A 118 -30.19 -3.59 17.19
CA LEU A 118 -30.66 -2.22 17.35
C LEU A 118 -32.18 -2.13 17.30
N LEU A 119 -32.84 -2.87 16.41
CA LEU A 119 -34.30 -2.94 16.34
C LEU A 119 -34.88 -3.57 17.62
N GLN A 120 -34.28 -4.65 18.12
CA GLN A 120 -34.68 -5.27 19.39
C GLN A 120 -34.53 -4.30 20.57
N LYS A 121 -33.46 -3.50 20.62
CA LYS A 121 -33.31 -2.48 21.67
C LYS A 121 -34.38 -1.39 21.60
N LYS A 122 -34.75 -0.97 20.39
CA LYS A 122 -35.84 0.00 20.19
C LYS A 122 -37.19 -0.57 20.62
N SER A 123 -37.49 -1.83 20.29
CA SER A 123 -38.76 -2.48 20.67
C SER A 123 -38.86 -2.84 22.15
N HIS A 124 -37.76 -2.81 22.91
CA HIS A 124 -37.76 -2.99 24.37
C HIS A 124 -37.78 -1.65 25.13
N GLN A 125 -37.70 -0.52 24.42
CA GLN A 125 -37.76 0.83 25.00
C GLN A 125 -39.13 1.50 24.84
N GLU A 126 -40.03 0.92 24.03
CA GLU A 126 -41.47 1.26 23.96
C GLU A 126 -42.29 0.35 24.89
#